data_AF-A0A093CBN6-F1
#
_entry.id   AF-A0A093CBN6-F1
#
_cell.length_a   1.000
_cell.length_b   1.000
_cell.length_c   1.000
_cell.angle_alpha   90.00
_cell.angle_beta   90.00
_cell.angle_gamma   90.00
#
_symmetry.space_group_name_H-M   'P 1'
#
loop_
_entity.id
_entity.type
_entity.pdbx_description
1 polymer ?
#
loop_
_entity_poly.entity_id
_entity_poly.type
_entity_poly.pdbx_seq_one_letter_code
_entity_poly.pdbx_strand_id
1 'polypeptide(L)'
;EGHQSEGLRKYGAAFPEQRCFTLVFKGKRKNLDLAAQDEKDARHWVHGLSKLMGRLQAMSQPEKLDHWIHGVLQRADRNKDNKMSFREVKSMLRMINIDMDDGYAYKLFKECDRSGDERLEGWEVEEFCRRLLRRPELEELFGHYSGEDCVLSAEELRDFLRDQGEDASLSQARAVIRTYELNEKAPRQDLMMLDGFMMYLLSAAGDILNQEHTKVHQDMSQPLCHYFISSSHNTYLTHNQIGGTSSTEAYVRALMAGCRCVELDCWEGSDGEPIVYHGHTLTSKILFRDVIESIRDYAFKQSPYPVILSLENHCGLEQQATMARHMKAILGDMLLTRPLEGQDSHDLPSPEQLKGKVLVKGKKLPEPRHEPQDGTSLPDPEEEEEEEEEEEEKLQERSSRRVRGVALTPQQLPQAKDASQVAPELSAVVVYCQAVPFPGLTHALRHPRPCEMSSFSERKARKLIKEAG
;
A
#
# COMPACT_ATOMS: atom_id res chain seq x y z
N GLU A 1 -17.62 -4.23 -8.19
CA GLU A 1 -18.71 -4.45 -9.17
C GLU A 1 -19.20 -3.10 -9.65
N GLY A 2 -19.75 -3.00 -10.85
CA GLY A 2 -20.25 -1.74 -11.41
C GLY A 2 -19.16 -0.81 -11.97
N HIS A 3 -19.51 0.46 -12.13
CA HIS A 3 -18.63 1.50 -12.67
C HIS A 3 -17.73 2.10 -11.58
N GLN A 4 -17.08 1.24 -10.80
CA GLN A 4 -16.32 1.69 -9.63
C GLN A 4 -14.87 2.09 -9.99
N SER A 5 -14.30 1.56 -11.05
CA SER A 5 -12.97 1.94 -11.55
C SER A 5 -13.01 3.23 -12.39
N GLU A 6 -11.93 4.00 -12.43
CA GLU A 6 -11.80 5.18 -13.30
C GLU A 6 -12.10 4.84 -14.78
N GLY A 7 -11.62 3.69 -15.25
CA GLY A 7 -11.84 3.23 -16.62
C GLY A 7 -13.32 3.03 -16.94
N LEU A 8 -14.06 2.35 -16.06
CA LEU A 8 -15.50 2.13 -16.26
C LEU A 8 -16.34 3.39 -16.01
N ARG A 9 -15.92 4.31 -15.13
CA ARG A 9 -16.61 5.62 -14.98
C ARG A 9 -16.49 6.46 -16.24
N LYS A 10 -15.31 6.50 -16.85
CA LYS A 10 -15.05 7.33 -18.05
C LYS A 10 -15.58 6.71 -19.34
N TYR A 11 -15.46 5.39 -19.49
CA TYR A 11 -15.70 4.71 -20.76
C TYR A 11 -16.80 3.64 -20.70
N GLY A 12 -17.27 3.28 -19.50
CA GLY A 12 -18.27 2.23 -19.29
C GLY A 12 -19.71 2.67 -19.51
N ALA A 13 -19.99 3.95 -19.77
CA ALA A 13 -21.36 4.49 -19.91
C ALA A 13 -22.21 3.81 -21.00
N ALA A 14 -21.57 3.17 -21.99
CA ALA A 14 -22.26 2.40 -23.02
C ALA A 14 -22.85 1.06 -22.50
N PHE A 15 -22.48 0.64 -21.29
CA PHE A 15 -22.88 -0.63 -20.69
C PHE A 15 -23.66 -0.37 -19.40
N PRO A 16 -24.74 -1.13 -19.12
CA PRO A 16 -25.42 -1.06 -17.83
C PRO A 16 -24.46 -1.43 -16.70
N GLU A 17 -24.52 -0.68 -15.59
CA GLU A 17 -23.61 -0.85 -14.45
C GLU A 17 -23.59 -2.30 -13.93
N GLN A 18 -24.75 -2.95 -13.89
CA GLN A 18 -24.91 -4.31 -13.37
C GLN A 18 -24.22 -5.37 -14.26
N ARG A 19 -23.74 -5.00 -15.45
CA ARG A 19 -22.97 -5.86 -16.35
C ARG A 19 -21.46 -5.67 -16.22
N CYS A 20 -21.03 -4.64 -15.52
CA CYS A 20 -19.63 -4.24 -15.46
C CYS A 20 -18.96 -4.72 -14.18
N PHE A 21 -17.71 -5.16 -14.27
CA PHE A 21 -16.89 -5.51 -13.12
C PHE A 21 -15.40 -5.35 -13.45
N THR A 22 -14.59 -5.21 -12.41
CA THR A 22 -13.14 -4.98 -12.53
C THR A 22 -12.37 -6.07 -11.79
N LEU A 23 -11.36 -6.63 -12.43
CA LEU A 23 -10.37 -7.47 -11.78
C LEU A 23 -9.20 -6.61 -11.30
N VAL A 24 -9.03 -6.55 -9.99
CA VAL A 24 -7.95 -5.80 -9.33
C VAL A 24 -6.80 -6.76 -9.06
N PHE A 25 -5.65 -6.50 -9.67
CA PHE A 25 -4.45 -7.31 -9.46
C PHE A 25 -3.59 -6.72 -8.35
N LYS A 26 -2.96 -7.57 -7.53
CA LYS A 26 -1.93 -7.13 -6.58
C LYS A 26 -0.66 -6.71 -7.36
N GLY A 27 -0.02 -5.61 -6.94
CA GLY A 27 1.25 -5.13 -7.48
C GLY A 27 1.11 -4.06 -8.58
N LYS A 28 2.11 -3.96 -9.48
CA LYS A 28 2.20 -2.90 -10.51
C LYS A 28 1.29 -3.11 -11.73
N ARG A 29 0.52 -4.20 -11.77
CA ARG A 29 -0.31 -4.55 -12.92
C ARG A 29 -1.56 -3.68 -12.95
N LYS A 30 -1.93 -3.17 -14.12
CA LYS A 30 -3.16 -2.39 -14.32
C LYS A 30 -4.40 -3.26 -14.06
N ASN A 31 -5.45 -2.64 -13.53
CA ASN A 31 -6.78 -3.23 -13.41
C ASN A 31 -7.30 -3.67 -14.78
N LEU A 32 -8.11 -4.74 -14.80
CA LEU A 32 -8.81 -5.18 -16.00
C LEU A 32 -10.30 -4.92 -15.84
N ASP A 33 -10.81 -3.97 -16.62
CA ASP A 33 -12.22 -3.58 -16.67
C ASP A 33 -12.97 -4.41 -17.72
N LEU A 34 -14.10 -5.00 -17.33
CA LEU A 34 -14.87 -5.94 -18.13
C LEU A 34 -16.36 -5.57 -18.11
N ALA A 35 -17.03 -5.76 -19.24
CA ALA A 35 -18.48 -5.68 -19.38
C ALA A 35 -19.00 -7.02 -19.93
N ALA A 36 -19.91 -7.66 -19.19
CA ALA A 36 -20.54 -8.92 -19.59
C ALA A 36 -21.68 -8.69 -20.59
N GLN A 37 -22.11 -9.76 -21.27
CA GLN A 37 -23.24 -9.70 -22.20
C GLN A 37 -24.55 -9.35 -21.48
N ASP A 38 -24.77 -9.94 -20.31
CA ASP A 38 -25.91 -9.64 -19.44
C ASP A 38 -25.52 -9.62 -17.94
N GLU A 39 -26.48 -9.20 -17.11
CA GLU A 39 -26.30 -9.10 -15.65
C GLU A 39 -26.10 -10.46 -14.98
N LYS A 40 -26.67 -11.52 -15.55
CA LYS A 40 -26.57 -12.87 -15.00
C LYS A 40 -25.13 -13.37 -15.18
N ASP A 41 -24.54 -13.14 -16.35
CA ASP A 41 -23.15 -13.49 -16.64
C ASP A 41 -22.16 -12.70 -15.78
N ALA A 42 -22.36 -11.38 -15.60
CA ALA A 42 -21.54 -10.59 -14.70
C ALA A 42 -21.55 -11.16 -13.28
N ARG A 43 -22.75 -11.46 -12.75
CA ARG A 43 -22.90 -12.09 -11.43
C ARG A 43 -22.24 -13.46 -11.35
N HIS A 44 -22.37 -14.30 -12.38
CA HIS A 44 -21.72 -15.60 -12.42
C HIS A 44 -20.19 -15.49 -12.41
N TRP A 45 -19.62 -14.56 -13.16
CA TRP A 45 -18.18 -14.31 -13.17
C TRP A 45 -17.68 -13.85 -11.79
N VAL A 46 -18.32 -12.84 -11.22
CA VAL A 46 -17.94 -12.30 -9.91
C VAL A 46 -18.07 -13.36 -8.82
N HIS A 47 -19.20 -14.09 -8.79
CA HIS A 47 -19.41 -15.17 -7.82
C HIS A 47 -18.44 -16.33 -8.02
N GLY A 48 -18.20 -16.76 -9.27
CA GLY A 48 -17.29 -17.84 -9.61
C GLY A 48 -15.85 -17.52 -9.22
N LEU A 49 -15.35 -16.34 -9.57
CA LEU A 49 -14.01 -15.89 -9.18
C LEU A 49 -13.87 -15.74 -7.67
N SER A 50 -14.87 -15.15 -7.00
CA SER A 50 -14.87 -15.03 -5.52
C SER A 50 -14.86 -16.39 -4.84
N LYS A 51 -15.62 -17.36 -5.37
CA LYS A 51 -15.66 -18.74 -4.87
C LYS A 51 -14.35 -19.48 -5.12
N LEU A 52 -13.70 -19.28 -6.28
CA LEU A 52 -12.38 -19.83 -6.57
C LEU A 52 -11.32 -19.25 -5.63
N MET A 53 -11.35 -17.94 -5.38
CA MET A 53 -10.47 -17.28 -4.41
C MET A 53 -10.70 -17.84 -3.00
N GLY A 54 -11.95 -17.97 -2.56
CA GLY A 54 -12.29 -18.56 -1.27
C GLY A 54 -11.87 -20.03 -1.15
N ARG A 55 -12.03 -20.83 -2.21
CA ARG A 55 -11.59 -22.24 -2.24
C ARG A 55 -10.06 -22.34 -2.17
N LEU A 56 -9.34 -21.53 -2.93
CA LEU A 56 -7.87 -21.48 -2.86
C LEU A 56 -7.39 -21.10 -1.46
N GLN A 57 -8.10 -20.21 -0.77
CA GLN A 57 -7.80 -19.88 0.63
C GLN A 57 -8.09 -21.06 1.57
N ALA A 58 -9.21 -21.77 1.36
CA ALA A 58 -9.69 -22.85 2.21
C ALA A 58 -8.99 -24.22 2.01
N MET A 59 -8.29 -24.45 0.90
CA MET A 59 -7.55 -25.70 0.68
C MET A 59 -6.49 -25.93 1.76
N SER A 60 -6.37 -27.18 2.22
CA SER A 60 -5.27 -27.61 3.08
C SER A 60 -3.93 -27.49 2.35
N GLN A 61 -2.83 -27.40 3.09
CA GLN A 61 -1.50 -27.31 2.48
C GLN A 61 -1.15 -28.51 1.57
N PRO A 62 -1.46 -29.77 1.94
CA PRO A 62 -1.25 -30.91 1.06
C PRO A 62 -2.04 -30.80 -0.25
N GLU A 63 -3.32 -30.41 -0.19
CA GLU A 63 -4.14 -30.23 -1.39
C GLU A 63 -3.64 -29.10 -2.28
N LYS A 64 -3.11 -28.02 -1.69
CA LYS A 64 -2.48 -26.91 -2.44
C LYS A 64 -1.25 -27.39 -3.19
N LEU A 65 -0.42 -28.20 -2.53
CA LEU A 65 0.80 -28.75 -3.12
C LEU A 65 0.48 -29.72 -4.26
N ASP A 66 -0.41 -30.69 -4.05
CA ASP A 66 -0.85 -31.65 -5.07
C ASP A 66 -1.48 -30.95 -6.26
N HIS A 67 -2.40 -30.01 -6.01
CA HIS A 67 -3.04 -29.25 -7.09
C HIS A 67 -2.03 -28.41 -7.89
N TRP A 68 -1.03 -27.84 -7.21
CA TRP A 68 0.02 -27.07 -7.86
C TRP A 68 0.95 -27.96 -8.70
N ILE A 69 1.42 -29.09 -8.17
CA ILE A 69 2.28 -30.04 -8.88
C ILE A 69 1.56 -30.58 -10.12
N HIS A 70 0.34 -31.09 -9.97
CA HIS A 70 -0.45 -31.58 -11.10
C HIS A 70 -0.73 -30.48 -12.13
N GLY A 71 -1.05 -29.26 -11.68
CA GLY A 71 -1.29 -28.14 -12.58
C GLY A 71 -0.03 -27.64 -13.31
N VAL A 72 1.15 -27.76 -12.70
CA VAL A 72 2.44 -27.47 -13.34
C VAL A 72 2.77 -28.53 -14.38
N LEU A 73 2.66 -29.82 -14.02
CA LEU A 73 2.94 -30.94 -14.91
C LEU A 73 2.03 -30.92 -16.15
N GLN A 74 0.71 -30.73 -15.97
CA GLN A 74 -0.24 -30.65 -17.09
C GLN A 74 0.01 -29.47 -18.03
N ARG A 75 0.54 -28.35 -17.53
CA ARG A 75 0.88 -27.19 -18.37
C ARG A 75 2.20 -27.38 -19.10
N ALA A 76 3.12 -28.12 -18.51
CA ALA A 76 4.42 -28.43 -19.09
C ALA A 76 4.32 -29.52 -20.18
N ASP A 77 3.41 -30.48 -20.03
CA ASP A 77 3.03 -31.46 -21.07
C ASP A 77 2.27 -30.75 -22.21
N ARG A 78 2.99 -30.36 -23.27
CA ARG A 78 2.42 -29.56 -24.36
C ARG A 78 1.71 -30.42 -25.40
N ASN A 79 2.13 -31.66 -25.55
CA ASN A 79 1.59 -32.59 -26.53
C ASN A 79 0.47 -33.49 -25.95
N LYS A 80 0.24 -33.42 -24.63
CA LYS A 80 -0.80 -34.13 -23.87
C LYS A 80 -0.67 -35.65 -23.95
N ASP A 81 0.56 -36.15 -24.02
CA ASP A 81 0.83 -37.58 -24.07
C ASP A 81 1.11 -38.19 -22.69
N ASN A 82 1.00 -37.40 -21.61
CA ASN A 82 1.29 -37.76 -20.22
C ASN A 82 2.75 -38.19 -19.98
N LYS A 83 3.66 -37.87 -20.91
CA LYS A 83 5.09 -38.06 -20.77
C LYS A 83 5.79 -36.70 -20.83
N MET A 84 6.94 -36.61 -20.18
CA MET A 84 7.72 -35.38 -20.10
C MET A 84 9.03 -35.54 -20.87
N SER A 85 9.12 -34.95 -22.06
CA SER A 85 10.41 -34.81 -22.75
C SER A 85 11.33 -33.83 -22.01
N PHE A 86 12.64 -33.88 -22.24
CA PHE A 86 13.57 -32.92 -21.62
C PHE A 86 13.22 -31.45 -21.92
N ARG A 87 12.67 -31.18 -23.11
CA ARG A 87 12.19 -29.83 -23.48
C ARG A 87 11.02 -29.38 -22.60
N GLU A 88 10.12 -30.29 -22.26
CA GLU A 88 8.96 -30.03 -21.39
C GLU A 88 9.38 -29.90 -19.94
N VAL A 89 10.36 -30.69 -19.48
CA VAL A 89 11.00 -30.52 -18.16
C VAL A 89 11.65 -29.14 -18.04
N LYS A 90 12.39 -28.68 -19.06
CA LYS A 90 12.98 -27.34 -19.07
C LYS A 90 11.91 -26.24 -19.07
N SER A 91 10.79 -26.47 -19.76
CA SER A 91 9.64 -25.56 -19.71
C SER A 91 9.01 -25.53 -18.32
N MET A 92 8.90 -26.69 -17.66
CA MET A 92 8.40 -26.83 -16.30
C MET A 92 9.24 -26.03 -15.31
N LEU A 93 10.57 -26.23 -15.32
CA LEU A 93 11.52 -25.51 -14.46
C LEU A 93 11.37 -23.99 -14.58
N ARG A 94 11.23 -23.47 -15.81
CA ARG A 94 10.96 -22.04 -16.05
C ARG A 94 9.61 -21.59 -15.53
N MET A 95 8.56 -22.41 -15.65
CA MET A 95 7.22 -22.08 -15.14
C MET A 95 7.20 -21.96 -13.61
N ILE A 96 8.01 -22.76 -12.92
CA ILE A 96 8.16 -22.72 -11.45
C ILE A 96 9.28 -21.80 -10.99
N ASN A 97 9.85 -21.00 -11.91
CA ASN A 97 10.90 -20.01 -11.65
C ASN A 97 12.17 -20.60 -11.02
N ILE A 98 12.52 -21.83 -11.39
CA ILE A 98 13.81 -22.44 -11.07
C ILE A 98 14.76 -22.17 -12.23
N ASP A 99 15.78 -21.36 -11.96
CA ASP A 99 16.91 -21.16 -12.87
C ASP A 99 17.97 -22.23 -12.57
N MET A 100 18.10 -23.19 -13.48
CA MET A 100 18.98 -24.35 -13.33
C MET A 100 19.83 -24.51 -14.59
N ASP A 101 21.10 -24.86 -14.39
CA ASP A 101 22.00 -25.21 -15.49
C ASP A 101 21.43 -26.36 -16.33
N ASP A 102 21.39 -26.17 -17.66
CA ASP A 102 20.83 -27.14 -18.59
C ASP A 102 21.56 -28.49 -18.53
N GLY A 103 22.87 -28.50 -18.30
CA GLY A 103 23.67 -29.71 -18.19
C GLY A 103 23.35 -30.51 -16.94
N TYR A 104 23.19 -29.82 -15.80
CA TYR A 104 22.76 -30.46 -14.56
C TYR A 104 21.31 -30.96 -14.63
N ALA A 105 20.39 -30.17 -15.18
CA ALA A 105 19.00 -30.59 -15.39
C ALA A 105 18.92 -31.82 -16.32
N TYR A 106 19.73 -31.86 -17.38
CA TYR A 106 19.79 -33.00 -18.29
C TYR A 106 20.38 -34.24 -17.63
N LYS A 107 21.40 -34.07 -16.78
CA LYS A 107 21.97 -35.16 -15.98
C LYS A 107 20.90 -35.79 -15.07
N LEU A 108 20.20 -34.96 -14.29
CA LEU A 108 19.07 -35.40 -13.45
C LEU A 108 18.00 -36.12 -14.25
N PHE A 109 17.61 -35.55 -15.41
CA PHE A 109 16.64 -36.15 -16.33
C PHE A 109 17.07 -37.56 -16.76
N LYS A 110 18.31 -37.71 -17.24
CA LYS A 110 18.82 -39.00 -17.71
C LYS A 110 19.01 -40.02 -16.59
N GLU A 111 19.28 -39.59 -15.36
CA GLU A 111 19.34 -40.51 -14.22
C GLU A 111 17.95 -41.01 -13.76
N CYS A 112 16.89 -40.28 -14.12
CA CYS A 112 15.50 -40.63 -13.81
C CYS A 112 14.80 -41.39 -14.96
N ASP A 113 15.24 -41.20 -16.21
CA ASP A 113 14.81 -41.94 -17.40
C ASP A 113 15.30 -43.40 -17.35
N ARG A 114 14.47 -44.26 -16.75
CA ARG A 114 14.76 -45.67 -16.48
C ARG A 114 14.17 -46.57 -17.56
N SER A 115 13.14 -46.10 -18.23
CA SER A 115 12.57 -46.68 -19.44
C SER A 115 13.50 -46.56 -20.65
N GLY A 116 14.37 -45.55 -20.66
CA GLY A 116 15.32 -45.29 -21.75
C GLY A 116 14.66 -44.74 -23.02
N ASP A 117 13.41 -44.26 -22.92
CA ASP A 117 12.62 -43.75 -24.06
C ASP A 117 12.80 -42.24 -24.29
N GLU A 118 13.76 -41.63 -23.57
CA GLU A 118 14.06 -40.19 -23.57
C GLU A 118 12.91 -39.31 -23.07
N ARG A 119 12.04 -39.89 -22.24
CA ARG A 119 10.92 -39.22 -21.60
C ARG A 119 10.79 -39.71 -20.15
N LEU A 120 10.15 -38.91 -19.33
CA LEU A 120 9.78 -39.31 -17.97
C LEU A 120 8.27 -39.56 -17.92
N GLU A 121 7.85 -40.72 -17.43
CA GLU A 121 6.44 -41.06 -17.23
C GLU A 121 6.19 -41.57 -15.81
N GLY A 122 5.04 -41.17 -15.24
CA GLY A 122 4.59 -41.65 -13.94
C GLY A 122 5.63 -41.48 -12.84
N TRP A 123 6.15 -42.61 -12.33
CA TRP A 123 7.12 -42.64 -11.22
C TRP A 123 8.46 -41.98 -11.55
N GLU A 124 8.86 -41.91 -12.82
CA GLU A 124 10.11 -41.26 -13.24
C GLU A 124 10.03 -39.74 -13.09
N VAL A 125 8.84 -39.17 -13.33
CA VAL A 125 8.55 -37.75 -13.07
C VAL A 125 8.58 -37.48 -11.57
N GLU A 126 7.99 -38.38 -10.77
CA GLU A 126 7.99 -38.27 -9.32
C GLU A 126 9.42 -38.31 -8.75
N GLU A 127 10.25 -39.25 -9.22
CA GLU A 127 11.66 -39.35 -8.84
C GLU A 127 12.46 -38.11 -9.26
N PHE A 128 12.22 -37.59 -10.47
CA PHE A 128 12.85 -36.34 -10.92
C PHE A 128 12.46 -35.17 -10.00
N CYS A 129 11.17 -35.01 -9.68
CA CYS A 129 10.68 -33.98 -8.76
C CYS A 129 11.27 -34.15 -7.35
N ARG A 130 11.36 -35.38 -6.84
CA ARG A 130 11.96 -35.69 -5.53
C ARG A 130 13.43 -35.27 -5.47
N ARG A 131 14.21 -35.56 -6.51
CA ARG A 131 15.61 -35.13 -6.58
C ARG A 131 15.76 -33.63 -6.76
N LEU A 132 14.90 -33.02 -7.56
CA LEU A 132 14.88 -31.57 -7.77
C LEU A 132 14.57 -30.80 -6.49
N LEU A 133 13.67 -31.31 -5.66
CA LEU A 133 13.22 -30.70 -4.41
C LEU A 133 14.07 -31.11 -3.20
N ARG A 134 15.13 -31.90 -3.41
CA ARG A 134 16.01 -32.34 -2.33
C ARG A 134 16.76 -31.15 -1.73
N ARG A 135 16.76 -31.06 -0.40
CA ARG A 135 17.39 -29.97 0.37
C ARG A 135 18.40 -30.57 1.36
N PRO A 136 19.64 -30.87 0.93
CA PRO A 136 20.63 -31.55 1.77
C PRO A 136 20.97 -30.80 3.06
N GLU A 137 20.90 -29.47 3.04
CA GLU A 137 21.11 -28.63 4.22
C GLU A 137 19.97 -28.77 5.25
N LEU A 138 18.74 -29.03 4.79
CA LEU A 138 17.61 -29.30 5.68
C LEU A 138 17.64 -30.75 6.18
N GLU A 139 18.14 -31.69 5.37
CA GLU A 139 18.43 -33.06 5.81
C GLU A 139 19.48 -33.07 6.92
N GLU A 140 20.55 -32.28 6.78
CA GLU A 140 21.60 -32.13 7.80
C GLU A 140 21.05 -31.49 9.09
N LEU A 141 20.28 -30.41 8.95
CA LEU A 141 19.63 -29.77 10.09
C LEU A 141 18.67 -30.72 10.81
N PHE A 142 17.83 -31.45 10.06
CA PHE A 142 16.92 -32.43 10.62
C PHE A 142 17.68 -33.54 11.34
N GLY A 143 18.73 -34.08 10.69
CA GLY A 143 19.61 -35.11 11.24
C GLY A 143 20.33 -34.69 12.52
N HIS A 144 20.63 -33.39 12.68
CA HIS A 144 21.21 -32.85 13.91
C HIS A 144 20.32 -33.08 15.13
N TYR A 145 19.00 -33.02 14.96
CA TYR A 145 18.01 -33.17 16.05
C TYR A 145 17.41 -34.58 16.12
N SER A 146 17.24 -35.29 14.99
CA SER A 146 16.57 -36.60 14.94
C SER A 146 17.47 -37.79 15.28
N GLY A 147 18.77 -37.58 15.46
CA GLY A 147 19.73 -38.66 15.69
C GLY A 147 19.72 -39.73 14.60
N GLU A 148 19.96 -40.99 14.99
CA GLU A 148 20.10 -42.14 14.06
C GLU A 148 18.76 -42.65 13.49
N ASP A 149 17.65 -42.37 14.17
CA ASP A 149 16.32 -42.90 13.81
C ASP A 149 15.67 -42.13 12.66
N CYS A 150 16.23 -40.98 12.26
CA CYS A 150 15.74 -40.11 11.17
C CYS A 150 14.25 -39.72 11.34
N VAL A 151 13.80 -39.56 12.58
CA VAL A 151 12.47 -39.09 12.96
C VAL A 151 12.61 -38.16 14.16
N LEU A 152 11.86 -37.06 14.20
CA LEU A 152 11.80 -36.15 15.35
C LEU A 152 10.67 -36.54 16.29
N SER A 153 10.99 -36.80 17.55
CA SER A 153 10.03 -36.79 18.65
C SER A 153 9.59 -35.37 19.02
N ALA A 154 8.48 -35.25 19.77
CA ALA A 154 8.08 -33.95 20.32
C ALA A 154 9.13 -33.34 21.24
N GLU A 155 9.92 -34.14 21.98
CA GLU A 155 11.04 -33.64 22.78
C GLU A 155 12.17 -33.06 21.92
N GLU A 156 12.53 -33.73 20.83
CA GLU A 156 13.60 -33.26 19.91
C GLU A 156 13.15 -32.03 19.12
N LEU A 157 11.90 -32.00 18.64
CA LEU A 157 11.35 -30.82 17.99
C LEU A 157 11.29 -29.62 18.95
N ARG A 158 10.95 -29.85 20.22
CA ARG A 158 10.99 -28.81 21.26
C ARG A 158 12.41 -28.25 21.42
N ASP A 159 13.42 -29.09 21.34
CA ASP A 159 14.82 -28.66 21.45
C ASP A 159 15.22 -27.81 20.23
N PHE A 160 14.79 -28.18 19.02
CA PHE A 160 14.91 -27.33 17.84
C PHE A 160 14.23 -25.95 18.04
N LEU A 161 12.97 -25.92 18.51
CA LEU A 161 12.24 -24.67 18.75
C LEU A 161 12.95 -23.78 19.78
N ARG A 162 13.52 -24.37 20.83
CA ARG A 162 14.30 -23.65 21.84
C ARG A 162 15.52 -22.96 21.23
N ASP A 163 16.24 -23.66 20.35
CA ASP A 163 17.43 -23.10 19.70
C ASP A 163 17.08 -21.99 18.70
N GLN A 164 15.86 -22.00 18.14
CA GLN A 164 15.33 -20.90 17.34
C GLN A 164 14.85 -19.69 18.16
N GLY A 165 14.75 -19.82 19.49
CA GLY A 165 14.17 -18.79 20.36
C GLY A 165 12.64 -18.72 20.33
N GLU A 166 11.99 -19.78 19.84
CA GLU A 166 10.53 -19.91 19.75
C GLU A 166 9.92 -20.49 21.05
N ASP A 167 8.59 -20.59 21.14
CA ASP A 167 7.92 -21.29 22.24
C ASP A 167 8.31 -22.79 22.26
N ALA A 168 9.24 -23.11 23.17
CA ALA A 168 9.74 -24.46 23.40
C ALA A 168 8.89 -25.27 24.40
N SER A 169 7.56 -25.10 24.38
CA SER A 169 6.64 -25.95 25.14
C SER A 169 6.39 -27.28 24.42
N LEU A 170 6.29 -28.39 25.17
CA LEU A 170 5.92 -29.70 24.58
C LEU A 170 4.54 -29.67 23.92
N SER A 171 3.63 -28.83 24.42
CA SER A 171 2.33 -28.57 23.78
C SER A 171 2.50 -27.96 22.40
N GLN A 172 3.40 -26.99 22.24
CA GLN A 172 3.66 -26.34 20.95
C GLN A 172 4.33 -27.29 19.97
N ALA A 173 5.34 -28.04 20.40
CA ALA A 173 5.96 -29.08 19.57
C ALA A 173 4.92 -30.08 19.03
N ARG A 174 4.04 -30.61 19.91
CA ARG A 174 2.94 -31.49 19.48
C ARG A 174 1.95 -30.81 18.53
N ALA A 175 1.66 -29.52 18.72
CA ALA A 175 0.78 -28.76 17.84
C ALA A 175 1.39 -28.62 16.44
N VAL A 176 2.69 -28.32 16.35
CA VAL A 176 3.46 -28.28 15.09
C VAL A 176 3.38 -29.65 14.39
N ILE A 177 3.69 -30.74 15.11
CA ILE A 177 3.61 -32.11 14.56
C ILE A 177 2.22 -32.40 13.99
N ARG A 178 1.17 -32.16 14.78
CA ARG A 178 -0.22 -32.42 14.35
C ARG A 178 -0.65 -31.60 13.14
N THR A 179 -0.03 -30.44 12.92
CA THR A 179 -0.43 -29.49 11.87
C THR A 179 0.29 -29.75 10.56
N TYR A 180 1.59 -30.08 10.62
CA TYR A 180 2.46 -30.10 9.42
C TYR A 180 2.91 -31.50 9.00
N GLU A 181 2.82 -32.50 9.87
CA GLU A 181 3.16 -33.86 9.51
C GLU A 181 2.19 -34.44 8.47
N LEU A 182 2.74 -35.02 7.41
CA LEU A 182 1.99 -35.53 6.27
C LEU A 182 1.54 -36.98 6.46
N ASN A 183 2.22 -37.75 7.30
CA ASN A 183 1.87 -39.14 7.57
C ASN A 183 0.76 -39.24 8.62
N GLU A 184 -0.33 -39.95 8.32
CA GLU A 184 -1.48 -40.03 9.24
C GLU A 184 -1.22 -40.78 10.56
N LYS A 185 -0.14 -41.56 10.64
CA LYS A 185 0.20 -42.39 11.80
C LYS A 185 1.21 -41.71 12.72
N ALA A 186 2.18 -40.99 12.17
CA ALA A 186 3.28 -40.37 12.93
C ALA A 186 2.78 -39.35 14.01
N PRO A 187 1.78 -38.49 13.76
CA PRO A 187 1.23 -37.56 14.75
C PRO A 187 0.57 -38.25 15.94
N ARG A 188 0.09 -39.50 15.76
CA ARG A 188 -0.52 -40.27 16.85
C ARG A 188 0.51 -40.74 17.87
N GLN A 189 1.78 -40.71 17.49
CA GLN A 189 2.92 -41.10 18.31
C GLN A 189 3.77 -39.88 18.68
N ASP A 190 3.29 -38.66 18.41
CA ASP A 190 4.04 -37.41 18.58
C ASP A 190 5.39 -37.42 17.83
N LEU A 191 5.39 -37.99 16.62
CA LEU A 191 6.56 -38.07 15.73
C LEU A 191 6.38 -37.23 14.48
N MET A 192 7.49 -36.65 13.98
CA MET A 192 7.57 -35.89 12.73
C MET A 192 8.71 -36.39 11.84
N MET A 193 8.39 -36.58 10.56
CA MET A 193 9.34 -36.95 9.52
C MET A 193 9.88 -35.69 8.82
N LEU A 194 10.95 -35.87 8.03
CA LEU A 194 11.61 -34.79 7.30
C LEU A 194 10.63 -33.95 6.46
N ASP A 195 9.70 -34.59 5.75
CA ASP A 195 8.72 -33.88 4.93
C ASP A 195 7.82 -32.98 5.78
N GLY A 196 7.37 -33.46 6.94
CA GLY A 196 6.59 -32.67 7.90
C GLY A 196 7.38 -31.49 8.48
N PHE A 197 8.67 -31.70 8.77
CA PHE A 197 9.57 -30.65 9.23
C PHE A 197 9.81 -29.58 8.16
N MET A 198 10.05 -29.98 6.91
CA MET A 198 10.18 -29.05 5.78
C MET A 198 8.88 -28.27 5.55
N MET A 199 7.72 -28.92 5.67
CA MET A 199 6.43 -28.25 5.60
C MET A 199 6.24 -27.22 6.70
N TYR A 200 6.68 -27.51 7.92
CA TYR A 200 6.69 -26.54 9.02
C TYR A 200 7.58 -25.33 8.70
N LEU A 201 8.83 -25.54 8.29
CA LEU A 201 9.78 -24.46 7.98
C LEU A 201 9.30 -23.55 6.84
N LEU A 202 8.54 -24.09 5.88
CA LEU A 202 7.98 -23.34 4.76
C LEU A 202 6.58 -22.76 5.08
N SER A 203 6.06 -22.99 6.28
CA SER A 203 4.76 -22.50 6.70
C SER A 203 4.82 -21.10 7.32
N ALA A 204 3.66 -20.48 7.51
CA ALA A 204 3.56 -19.22 8.25
C ALA A 204 4.06 -19.31 9.71
N ALA A 205 4.08 -20.50 10.31
CA ALA A 205 4.60 -20.70 11.67
C ALA A 205 6.13 -20.79 11.71
N GLY A 206 6.78 -21.16 10.61
CA GLY A 206 8.23 -21.11 10.43
C GLY A 206 8.70 -19.84 9.70
N ASP A 207 7.81 -18.87 9.49
CA ASP A 207 8.13 -17.63 8.79
C ASP A 207 9.01 -16.75 9.68
N ILE A 208 10.01 -16.11 9.07
CA ILE A 208 10.87 -15.13 9.76
C ILE A 208 10.07 -13.93 10.28
N LEU A 209 8.90 -13.67 9.69
CA LEU A 209 8.01 -12.58 10.08
C LEU A 209 7.07 -13.04 11.19
N ASN A 210 7.14 -12.38 12.36
CA ASN A 210 6.17 -12.61 13.44
C ASN A 210 4.74 -12.34 12.94
N GLN A 211 3.95 -13.41 12.84
CA GLN A 211 2.59 -13.34 12.29
C GLN A 211 1.66 -12.46 13.15
N GLU A 212 1.92 -12.26 14.44
CA GLU A 212 1.17 -11.33 15.28
C GLU A 212 1.32 -9.88 14.79
N HIS A 213 2.47 -9.55 14.20
CA HIS A 213 2.75 -8.23 13.65
C HIS A 213 2.13 -7.97 12.27
N THR A 214 1.45 -8.98 11.68
CA THR A 214 0.69 -8.79 10.43
C THR A 214 -0.64 -8.06 10.65
N LYS A 215 -1.06 -7.93 11.91
CA LYS A 215 -2.19 -7.12 12.35
C LYS A 215 -1.70 -5.92 13.15
N VAL A 216 -2.60 -4.99 13.41
CA VAL A 216 -2.32 -3.84 14.28
C VAL A 216 -2.06 -4.36 15.69
N HIS A 217 -0.82 -4.20 16.13
CA HIS A 217 -0.32 -4.65 17.44
C HIS A 217 0.24 -3.49 18.27
N GLN A 218 0.46 -2.34 17.66
CA GLN A 218 0.89 -1.13 18.35
C GLN A 218 -0.24 -0.58 19.23
N ASP A 219 0.11 0.08 20.32
CA ASP A 219 -0.84 0.91 21.05
C ASP A 219 -1.28 2.06 20.13
N MET A 220 -2.58 2.14 19.83
CA MET A 220 -3.17 3.15 18.95
C MET A 220 -3.87 4.28 19.72
N SER A 221 -3.68 4.34 21.04
CA SER A 221 -4.26 5.33 21.96
C SER A 221 -3.33 6.50 22.31
N GLN A 222 -2.10 6.52 21.81
CA GLN A 222 -1.17 7.65 22.00
C GLN A 222 -1.57 8.83 21.09
N PRO A 223 -1.10 10.07 21.39
CA PRO A 223 -1.34 11.22 20.52
C PRO A 223 -0.87 11.01 19.08
N LEU A 224 -1.58 11.58 18.10
CA LEU A 224 -1.30 11.38 16.67
C LEU A 224 0.15 11.69 16.25
N CYS A 225 0.81 12.65 16.91
CA CYS A 225 2.21 13.02 16.65
C CYS A 225 3.23 11.95 17.07
N HIS A 226 2.84 10.88 17.77
CA HIS A 226 3.74 9.79 18.19
C HIS A 226 3.89 8.69 17.14
N TYR A 227 3.22 8.80 15.98
CA TYR A 227 3.19 7.74 14.96
C TYR A 227 3.88 8.18 13.67
N PHE A 228 4.59 7.24 13.04
CA PHE A 228 4.93 7.38 11.63
C PHE A 228 3.68 7.18 10.78
N ILE A 229 3.28 8.22 10.04
CA ILE A 229 2.09 8.19 9.18
C ILE A 229 2.53 7.93 7.73
N SER A 230 2.06 6.83 7.15
CA SER A 230 2.28 6.54 5.73
C SER A 230 1.70 7.66 4.87
N SER A 231 2.57 8.39 4.17
CA SER A 231 2.24 9.65 3.50
C SER A 231 2.65 9.62 2.03
N SER A 232 1.83 10.21 1.16
CA SER A 232 2.06 10.27 -0.29
C SER A 232 2.22 11.73 -0.72
N HIS A 233 3.30 12.01 -1.45
CA HIS A 233 3.57 13.30 -2.08
C HIS A 233 3.05 13.32 -3.52
N ASN A 234 2.45 14.43 -3.94
CA ASN A 234 1.79 14.64 -5.24
C ASN A 234 0.94 13.44 -5.67
N THR A 235 0.02 13.02 -4.77
CA THR A 235 -0.70 11.74 -4.89
C THR A 235 -1.44 11.56 -6.21
N TYR A 236 -1.89 12.66 -6.82
CA TYR A 236 -2.60 12.65 -8.10
C TYR A 236 -1.74 12.15 -9.28
N LEU A 237 -0.41 12.26 -9.21
CA LEU A 237 0.49 11.89 -10.30
C LEU A 237 0.71 10.38 -10.38
N THR A 238 0.52 9.83 -11.58
CA THR A 238 0.75 8.39 -11.84
C THR A 238 2.13 8.08 -12.41
N HIS A 239 2.84 9.10 -12.90
CA HIS A 239 4.14 8.98 -13.58
C HIS A 239 5.00 10.23 -13.25
N ASN A 240 5.75 10.73 -14.24
CA ASN A 240 6.75 11.78 -14.07
C ASN A 240 6.14 13.12 -13.65
N GLN A 241 6.90 13.90 -12.87
CA GLN A 241 6.51 15.20 -12.31
C GLN A 241 6.25 16.31 -13.37
N ILE A 242 6.67 16.13 -14.63
CA ILE A 242 6.62 17.21 -15.65
C ILE A 242 5.49 17.03 -16.66
N GLY A 243 5.11 15.79 -16.97
CA GLY A 243 4.12 15.45 -18.01
C GLY A 243 3.37 14.15 -17.75
N GLY A 244 3.39 13.67 -16.51
CA GLY A 244 2.61 12.51 -16.10
C GLY A 244 1.11 12.81 -16.08
N THR A 245 0.31 11.76 -16.18
CA THR A 245 -1.15 11.86 -16.03
C THR A 245 -1.54 11.97 -14.56
N SER A 246 -2.39 12.96 -14.26
CA SER A 246 -3.13 13.08 -13.00
C SER A 246 -4.38 12.20 -13.05
N SER A 247 -4.63 11.42 -11.99
CA SER A 247 -5.71 10.44 -11.97
C SER A 247 -6.25 10.23 -10.55
N THR A 248 -7.57 10.07 -10.44
CA THR A 248 -8.24 9.72 -9.18
C THR A 248 -7.88 8.30 -8.72
N GLU A 249 -7.56 7.40 -9.64
CA GLU A 249 -7.11 6.04 -9.33
C GLU A 249 -5.76 6.04 -8.59
N ALA A 250 -4.97 7.11 -8.69
CA ALA A 250 -3.74 7.27 -7.92
C ALA A 250 -4.03 7.38 -6.41
N TYR A 251 -5.05 8.14 -6.02
CA TYR A 251 -5.55 8.20 -4.65
C TYR A 251 -6.10 6.85 -4.18
N VAL A 252 -6.88 6.17 -5.05
CA VAL A 252 -7.40 4.83 -4.74
C VAL A 252 -6.26 3.86 -4.45
N ARG A 253 -5.22 3.82 -5.29
CA ARG A 253 -4.05 2.95 -5.07
C ARG A 253 -3.31 3.30 -3.79
N ALA A 254 -3.09 4.58 -3.50
CA ALA A 254 -2.43 5.01 -2.27
C ALA A 254 -3.21 4.54 -1.03
N LEU A 255 -4.52 4.79 -0.98
CA LEU A 255 -5.38 4.41 0.15
C LEU A 255 -5.49 2.88 0.30
N MET A 256 -5.62 2.15 -0.80
CA MET A 256 -5.65 0.67 -0.80
C MET A 256 -4.31 0.04 -0.42
N ALA A 257 -3.20 0.77 -0.55
CA ALA A 257 -1.89 0.38 -0.02
C ALA A 257 -1.69 0.74 1.46
N GLY A 258 -2.70 1.35 2.10
CA GLY A 258 -2.66 1.75 3.51
C GLY A 258 -2.16 3.17 3.77
N CYS A 259 -1.91 3.98 2.74
CA CYS A 259 -1.52 5.39 2.90
C CYS A 259 -2.59 6.17 3.67
N ARG A 260 -2.18 7.01 4.62
CA ARG A 260 -3.04 7.78 5.55
C ARG A 260 -2.89 9.30 5.41
N CYS A 261 -1.98 9.80 4.59
CA CYS A 261 -1.87 11.22 4.25
C CYS A 261 -1.69 11.37 2.74
N VAL A 262 -2.59 12.10 2.09
CA VAL A 262 -2.59 12.31 0.64
C VAL A 262 -2.59 13.79 0.31
N GLU A 263 -1.92 14.14 -0.78
CA GLU A 263 -1.70 15.53 -1.20
C GLU A 263 -2.62 15.94 -2.35
N LEU A 264 -3.11 17.18 -2.29
CA LEU A 264 -3.98 17.79 -3.30
C LEU A 264 -3.50 19.20 -3.62
N ASP A 265 -2.87 19.36 -4.78
CA ASP A 265 -2.48 20.66 -5.33
C ASP A 265 -3.68 21.29 -6.03
N CYS A 266 -4.38 22.14 -5.31
CA CYS A 266 -5.66 22.72 -5.70
C CYS A 266 -5.45 24.03 -6.44
N TRP A 267 -6.02 24.14 -7.63
CA TRP A 267 -5.92 25.31 -8.50
C TRP A 267 -7.30 25.71 -9.01
N GLU A 268 -7.44 26.98 -9.42
CA GLU A 268 -8.68 27.45 -10.03
C GLU A 268 -8.98 26.70 -11.34
N GLY A 269 -10.21 26.21 -11.44
CA GLY A 269 -10.75 25.65 -12.68
C GLY A 269 -11.81 26.55 -13.30
N SER A 270 -12.30 26.13 -14.47
CA SER A 270 -13.40 26.81 -15.16
C SER A 270 -14.73 26.57 -14.44
N ASP A 271 -15.71 27.44 -14.70
CA ASP A 271 -17.09 27.29 -14.22
C ASP A 271 -17.22 27.24 -12.67
N GLY A 272 -16.23 27.81 -11.96
CA GLY A 272 -16.19 27.82 -10.49
C GLY A 272 -15.83 26.49 -9.84
N GLU A 273 -15.40 25.49 -10.62
CA GLU A 273 -15.05 24.15 -10.14
C GLU A 273 -13.52 24.01 -9.95
N PRO A 274 -13.04 23.79 -8.71
CA PRO A 274 -11.61 23.61 -8.44
C PRO A 274 -11.04 22.34 -9.10
N ILE A 275 -9.79 22.42 -9.52
CA ILE A 275 -9.05 21.32 -10.15
C ILE A 275 -7.81 20.94 -9.35
N VAL A 276 -7.32 19.72 -9.56
CA VAL A 276 -6.07 19.21 -9.01
C VAL A 276 -5.10 18.86 -10.13
N TYR A 277 -3.90 19.46 -10.09
CA TYR A 277 -2.79 19.16 -10.99
C TYR A 277 -1.50 19.80 -10.51
N HIS A 278 -0.37 19.43 -11.12
CA HIS A 278 0.91 20.04 -10.80
C HIS A 278 1.06 21.38 -11.56
N GLY A 279 0.99 22.49 -10.81
CA GLY A 279 1.07 23.85 -11.35
C GLY A 279 2.24 24.10 -12.30
N HIS A 280 2.02 24.90 -13.35
CA HIS A 280 3.01 25.28 -14.35
C HIS A 280 3.68 24.12 -15.12
N THR A 281 3.04 22.93 -15.14
CA THR A 281 3.52 21.77 -15.89
C THR A 281 2.55 21.34 -17.00
N LEU A 282 2.91 20.28 -17.74
CA LEU A 282 2.08 19.69 -18.81
C LEU A 282 1.24 18.51 -18.29
N THR A 283 1.07 18.38 -16.98
CA THR A 283 0.26 17.30 -16.39
C THR A 283 -1.22 17.49 -16.68
N SER A 284 -1.96 16.38 -16.79
CA SER A 284 -3.41 16.45 -16.96
C SER A 284 -4.10 16.97 -15.69
N LYS A 285 -5.33 17.44 -15.84
CA LYS A 285 -6.13 18.00 -14.74
C LYS A 285 -7.24 17.03 -14.37
N ILE A 286 -7.55 16.94 -13.08
CA ILE A 286 -8.72 16.21 -12.56
C ILE A 286 -9.54 17.16 -11.68
N LEU A 287 -10.85 16.94 -11.58
CA LEU A 287 -11.70 17.77 -10.73
C LEU A 287 -11.42 17.46 -9.25
N PHE A 288 -11.34 18.50 -8.42
CA PHE A 288 -11.23 18.34 -6.96
C PHE A 288 -12.39 17.50 -6.41
N ARG A 289 -13.60 17.75 -6.91
CA ARG A 289 -14.81 17.01 -6.56
C ARG A 289 -14.64 15.49 -6.73
N ASP A 290 -14.14 15.04 -7.88
CA ASP A 290 -13.95 13.61 -8.20
C ASP A 290 -12.89 12.96 -7.30
N VAL A 291 -11.88 13.72 -6.87
CA VAL A 291 -10.87 13.28 -5.90
C VAL A 291 -11.52 13.05 -4.54
N ILE A 292 -12.33 14.00 -4.05
CA ILE A 292 -13.04 13.86 -2.78
C ILE A 292 -14.04 12.68 -2.80
N GLU A 293 -14.75 12.46 -3.92
CA GLU A 293 -15.61 11.28 -4.10
C GLU A 293 -14.82 9.98 -4.01
N SER A 294 -13.62 9.95 -4.62
CA SER A 294 -12.74 8.78 -4.55
C SER A 294 -12.18 8.57 -3.12
N ILE A 295 -11.91 9.64 -2.37
CA ILE A 295 -11.51 9.53 -0.96
C ILE A 295 -12.67 8.98 -0.12
N ARG A 296 -13.89 9.48 -0.29
CA ARG A 296 -15.09 8.97 0.40
C ARG A 296 -15.21 7.44 0.27
N ASP A 297 -15.03 6.95 -0.96
CA ASP A 297 -15.29 5.54 -1.27
C ASP A 297 -14.16 4.58 -0.82
N TYR A 298 -12.95 5.08 -0.55
CA TYR A 298 -11.76 4.24 -0.34
C TYR A 298 -10.95 4.57 0.93
N ALA A 299 -11.17 5.71 1.59
CA ALA A 299 -10.40 6.16 2.76
C ALA A 299 -10.22 5.07 3.81
N PHE A 300 -11.29 4.33 4.12
CA PHE A 300 -11.31 3.36 5.22
C PHE A 300 -11.44 1.89 4.80
N LYS A 301 -11.29 1.57 3.51
CA LYS A 301 -11.41 0.17 3.03
C LYS A 301 -10.28 -0.73 3.52
N GLN A 302 -9.05 -0.22 3.54
CA GLN A 302 -7.86 -1.00 3.95
C GLN A 302 -7.49 -0.79 5.42
N SER A 303 -7.82 0.36 6.00
CA SER A 303 -7.47 0.73 7.38
C SER A 303 -8.53 1.66 7.95
N PRO A 304 -9.02 1.44 9.19
CA PRO A 304 -10.04 2.29 9.81
C PRO A 304 -9.48 3.60 10.37
N TYR A 305 -8.15 3.73 10.46
CA TYR A 305 -7.48 4.89 11.05
C TYR A 305 -7.56 6.14 10.16
N PRO A 306 -7.44 7.35 10.76
CA PRO A 306 -7.72 8.61 10.09
C PRO A 306 -6.93 8.83 8.80
N VAL A 307 -7.52 9.61 7.89
CA VAL A 307 -6.88 10.08 6.66
C VAL A 307 -6.70 11.60 6.71
N ILE A 308 -5.51 12.10 6.40
CA ILE A 308 -5.17 13.52 6.34
C ILE A 308 -5.13 13.96 4.86
N LEU A 309 -5.85 15.04 4.54
CA LEU A 309 -5.80 15.72 3.25
C LEU A 309 -4.86 16.91 3.37
N SER A 310 -3.65 16.81 2.78
CA SER A 310 -2.70 17.91 2.70
C SER A 310 -3.05 18.79 1.49
N LEU A 311 -3.61 19.97 1.74
CA LEU A 311 -4.00 20.90 0.69
C LEU A 311 -2.85 21.88 0.39
N GLU A 312 -2.35 21.86 -0.85
CA GLU A 312 -1.56 22.93 -1.41
C GLU A 312 -2.51 23.83 -2.23
N ASN A 313 -2.89 24.97 -1.67
CA ASN A 313 -4.04 25.75 -2.14
C ASN A 313 -3.62 27.00 -2.93
N HIS A 314 -3.96 27.01 -4.21
CA HIS A 314 -3.74 28.11 -5.17
C HIS A 314 -5.07 28.69 -5.71
N CYS A 315 -6.20 28.37 -5.07
CA CYS A 315 -7.53 28.84 -5.47
C CYS A 315 -7.84 30.23 -4.88
N GLY A 316 -8.59 31.06 -5.60
CA GLY A 316 -9.22 32.25 -5.03
C GLY A 316 -10.33 31.93 -4.03
N LEU A 317 -10.73 32.92 -3.22
CA LEU A 317 -11.65 32.73 -2.08
C LEU A 317 -12.97 32.04 -2.44
N GLU A 318 -13.55 32.35 -3.61
CA GLU A 318 -14.80 31.74 -4.06
C GLU A 318 -14.64 30.23 -4.30
N GLN A 319 -13.56 29.83 -4.98
CA GLN A 319 -13.27 28.41 -5.24
C GLN A 319 -12.79 27.69 -3.99
N GLN A 320 -12.12 28.36 -3.03
CA GLN A 320 -11.85 27.80 -1.70
C GLN A 320 -13.13 27.48 -0.93
N ALA A 321 -14.13 28.37 -0.98
CA ALA A 321 -15.45 28.09 -0.41
C ALA A 321 -16.14 26.91 -1.12
N THR A 322 -15.94 26.77 -2.44
CA THR A 322 -16.40 25.59 -3.19
C THR A 322 -15.68 24.30 -2.78
N MET A 323 -14.37 24.32 -2.56
CA MET A 323 -13.63 23.17 -2.01
C MET A 323 -14.20 22.73 -0.67
N ALA A 324 -14.44 23.68 0.25
CA ALA A 324 -15.04 23.39 1.55
C ALA A 324 -16.45 22.81 1.43
N ARG A 325 -17.27 23.33 0.51
CA ARG A 325 -18.62 22.82 0.22
C ARG A 325 -18.59 21.39 -0.29
N HIS A 326 -17.71 21.09 -1.25
CA HIS A 326 -17.54 19.73 -1.78
C HIS A 326 -17.10 18.75 -0.69
N MET A 327 -16.09 19.10 0.12
CA MET A 327 -15.66 18.27 1.24
C MET A 327 -16.80 17.98 2.21
N LYS A 328 -17.53 19.02 2.66
CA LYS A 328 -18.67 18.84 3.59
C LYS A 328 -19.79 18.00 3.00
N ALA A 329 -20.17 18.24 1.74
CA ALA A 329 -21.28 17.55 1.10
C ALA A 329 -20.96 16.08 0.78
N ILE A 330 -19.73 15.78 0.37
CA ILE A 330 -19.34 14.45 -0.09
C ILE A 330 -18.87 13.56 1.07
N LEU A 331 -18.06 14.09 1.98
CA LEU A 331 -17.51 13.30 3.10
C LEU A 331 -18.48 13.25 4.28
N GLY A 332 -19.38 14.22 4.43
CA GLY A 332 -20.37 14.25 5.50
C GLY A 332 -19.74 14.03 6.88
N ASP A 333 -20.23 13.04 7.62
CA ASP A 333 -19.75 12.69 8.96
C ASP A 333 -18.31 12.16 9.01
N MET A 334 -17.75 11.75 7.87
CA MET A 334 -16.34 11.36 7.79
C MET A 334 -15.44 12.59 7.98
N LEU A 335 -15.85 13.77 7.51
CA LEU A 335 -15.05 14.98 7.63
C LEU A 335 -15.09 15.51 9.07
N LEU A 336 -13.93 15.64 9.68
CA LEU A 336 -13.81 16.27 10.98
C LEU A 336 -13.88 17.79 10.84
N THR A 337 -14.95 18.39 11.35
CA THR A 337 -15.22 19.85 11.25
C THR A 337 -15.18 20.58 12.58
N ARG A 338 -15.06 19.84 13.69
CA ARG A 338 -14.98 20.39 15.05
C ARG A 338 -14.03 19.52 15.89
N PRO A 339 -13.41 20.08 16.94
CA PRO A 339 -12.69 19.28 17.93
C PRO A 339 -13.59 18.20 18.54
N LEU A 340 -13.01 17.06 18.89
CA LEU A 340 -13.69 15.99 19.63
C LEU A 340 -14.10 16.49 21.02
N GLU A 341 -15.27 16.07 21.48
CA GLU A 341 -15.77 16.44 22.80
C GLU A 341 -14.86 15.90 23.91
N GLY A 342 -14.52 16.76 24.88
CA GLY A 342 -13.64 16.41 25.99
C GLY A 342 -12.16 16.24 25.62
N GLN A 343 -11.76 16.55 24.39
CA GLN A 343 -10.35 16.53 24.00
C GLN A 343 -9.58 17.66 24.69
N ASP A 344 -8.44 17.34 25.28
CA ASP A 344 -7.51 18.34 25.81
C ASP A 344 -7.00 19.23 24.67
N SER A 345 -6.98 20.54 24.90
CA SER A 345 -6.44 21.52 23.94
C SER A 345 -4.93 21.42 23.81
N HIS A 346 -4.26 20.76 24.75
CA HIS A 346 -2.81 20.56 24.79
C HIS A 346 -2.33 19.24 24.19
N ASP A 347 -3.23 18.36 23.74
CA ASP A 347 -2.87 17.08 23.11
C ASP A 347 -3.62 16.83 21.81
N LEU A 348 -2.92 16.23 20.84
CA LEU A 348 -3.57 15.68 19.65
C LEU A 348 -4.37 14.42 20.03
N PRO A 349 -5.58 14.24 19.49
CA PRO A 349 -6.31 13.00 19.69
C PRO A 349 -5.55 11.80 19.10
N SER A 350 -5.80 10.63 19.65
CA SER A 350 -5.19 9.39 19.19
C SER A 350 -5.77 8.90 17.86
N PRO A 351 -5.04 8.06 17.10
CA PRO A 351 -5.60 7.38 15.94
C PRO A 351 -6.88 6.60 16.26
N GLU A 352 -6.98 6.00 17.45
CA GLU A 352 -8.16 5.27 17.91
C GLU A 352 -9.40 6.17 18.00
N GLN A 353 -9.26 7.36 18.61
CA GLN A 353 -10.35 8.35 18.72
C GLN A 353 -10.77 8.92 17.36
N LEU A 354 -9.85 8.94 16.40
CA LEU A 354 -10.05 9.49 15.05
C LEU A 354 -10.44 8.44 14.00
N LYS A 355 -10.80 7.21 14.39
CA LYS A 355 -11.23 6.18 13.44
C LYS A 355 -12.40 6.66 12.57
N GLY A 356 -12.28 6.42 11.26
CA GLY A 356 -13.28 6.83 10.27
C GLY A 356 -13.32 8.33 10.00
N LYS A 357 -12.35 9.11 10.49
CA LYS A 357 -12.29 10.56 10.27
C LYS A 357 -11.28 10.98 9.21
N VAL A 358 -11.68 11.95 8.41
CA VAL A 358 -10.87 12.66 7.42
C VAL A 358 -10.55 14.04 7.99
N LEU A 359 -9.27 14.36 8.09
CA LEU A 359 -8.74 15.62 8.60
C LEU A 359 -8.25 16.47 7.43
N VAL A 360 -8.40 17.78 7.52
CA VAL A 360 -7.87 18.71 6.53
C VAL A 360 -6.66 19.43 7.12
N LYS A 361 -5.53 19.30 6.44
CA LYS A 361 -4.35 20.12 6.69
C LYS A 361 -4.36 21.32 5.76
N GLY A 362 -4.32 22.51 6.34
CA GLY A 362 -4.34 23.77 5.60
C GLY A 362 -4.17 24.99 6.50
N LYS A 363 -4.17 26.19 5.91
CA LYS A 363 -4.13 27.46 6.64
C LYS A 363 -5.44 27.66 7.42
N LYS A 364 -5.35 28.29 8.60
CA LYS A 364 -6.50 28.62 9.47
C LYS A 364 -6.49 30.10 9.81
N LEU A 365 -7.66 30.74 9.79
CA LEU A 365 -7.83 32.11 10.24
C LEU A 365 -7.57 32.20 11.76
N PRO A 366 -6.95 33.30 12.24
CA PRO A 366 -6.82 33.55 13.66
C PRO A 366 -8.19 33.58 14.34
N GLU A 367 -8.34 32.88 15.46
CA GLU A 367 -9.55 33.03 16.28
C GLU A 367 -9.59 34.42 16.92
N PRO A 368 -10.75 35.10 16.96
CA PRO A 368 -10.90 36.35 17.70
C PRO A 368 -10.80 36.05 19.21
N ARG A 369 -9.61 36.20 19.81
CA ARG A 369 -9.40 36.05 21.25
C ARG A 369 -9.73 37.37 21.98
N HIS A 370 -10.61 37.30 22.97
CA HIS A 370 -10.75 38.27 24.04
C HIS A 370 -9.74 37.93 25.14
N GLU A 371 -8.52 38.49 25.11
CA GLU A 371 -7.64 38.74 26.26
C GLU A 371 -6.41 39.56 25.82
N PRO A 372 -5.84 40.42 26.69
CA PRO A 372 -4.86 41.43 26.28
C PRO A 372 -3.50 40.81 25.97
N GLN A 373 -2.99 41.10 24.76
CA GLN A 373 -1.68 40.67 24.27
C GLN A 373 -0.55 41.39 25.03
N ASP A 374 0.42 40.61 25.50
CA ASP A 374 1.78 41.10 25.73
C ASP A 374 2.66 40.59 24.58
N GLY A 375 3.22 41.52 23.80
CA GLY A 375 4.31 41.30 22.85
C GLY A 375 4.03 40.42 21.63
N THR A 376 3.43 40.98 20.57
CA THR A 376 3.55 40.43 19.21
C THR A 376 5.01 40.48 18.74
N SER A 377 5.66 39.33 18.63
CA SER A 377 6.82 39.17 17.74
C SER A 377 6.30 39.14 16.31
N LEU A 378 6.69 40.14 15.52
CA LEU A 378 6.51 40.15 14.06
C LEU A 378 7.25 38.94 13.46
N PRO A 379 6.80 38.39 12.33
CA PRO A 379 7.60 37.45 11.55
C PRO A 379 8.97 38.07 11.24
N ASP A 380 10.03 37.28 11.33
CA ASP A 380 11.36 37.73 10.90
C ASP A 380 11.31 37.90 9.37
N PRO A 381 11.53 39.11 8.81
CA PRO A 381 11.43 39.32 7.37
C PRO A 381 12.37 38.42 6.57
N GLU A 382 13.45 37.92 7.17
CA GLU A 382 14.37 36.95 6.55
C GLU A 382 13.70 35.59 6.26
N GLU A 383 12.68 35.16 7.03
CA GLU A 383 12.01 33.87 6.82
C GLU A 383 10.84 33.96 5.82
N GLU A 384 10.13 35.09 5.77
CA GLU A 384 9.15 35.37 4.70
C GLU A 384 9.87 35.54 3.34
N GLU A 385 11.05 36.20 3.35
CA GLU A 385 11.93 36.28 2.19
C GLU A 385 12.45 34.89 1.79
N GLU A 386 12.81 33.98 2.71
CA GLU A 386 13.22 32.60 2.35
C GLU A 386 12.07 31.76 1.72
N GLU A 387 10.81 31.92 2.15
CA GLU A 387 9.67 31.23 1.54
C GLU A 387 9.34 31.80 0.14
N GLU A 388 9.38 33.14 -0.02
CA GLU A 388 9.23 33.81 -1.31
C GLU A 388 10.41 33.47 -2.26
N GLU A 389 11.64 33.42 -1.75
CA GLU A 389 12.83 33.00 -2.50
C GLU A 389 12.79 31.52 -2.87
N GLU A 390 12.24 30.62 -2.04
CA GLU A 390 12.03 29.21 -2.43
C GLU A 390 10.94 29.07 -3.51
N GLU A 391 9.87 29.86 -3.46
CA GLU A 391 8.87 29.93 -4.54
C GLU A 391 9.46 30.53 -5.83
N GLU A 392 10.28 31.59 -5.72
CA GLU A 392 10.97 32.22 -6.83
C GLU A 392 12.10 31.35 -7.41
N GLU A 393 12.90 30.65 -6.61
CA GLU A 393 13.92 29.68 -7.07
C GLU A 393 13.23 28.54 -7.82
N LYS A 394 12.11 28.02 -7.29
CA LYS A 394 11.29 27.03 -8.01
C LYS A 394 10.79 27.60 -9.34
N LEU A 395 10.37 28.86 -9.41
CA LEU A 395 9.94 29.52 -10.66
C LEU A 395 11.12 29.78 -11.64
N GLN A 396 12.29 30.15 -11.15
CA GLN A 396 13.47 30.52 -11.95
C GLN A 396 14.22 29.30 -12.50
N GLU A 397 14.40 28.22 -11.72
CA GLU A 397 14.90 26.94 -12.24
C GLU A 397 13.97 26.37 -13.34
N ARG A 398 12.65 26.61 -13.21
CA ARG A 398 11.63 26.17 -14.17
C ARG A 398 11.63 26.97 -15.48
N SER A 399 11.88 28.28 -15.42
CA SER A 399 11.98 29.14 -16.61
C SER A 399 13.27 28.93 -17.39
N SER A 400 14.38 28.64 -16.70
CA SER A 400 15.69 28.42 -17.31
C SER A 400 15.76 27.21 -18.25
N ARG A 401 14.84 26.23 -18.09
CA ARG A 401 14.70 25.07 -18.99
C ARG A 401 13.88 25.33 -20.26
N ARG A 402 13.27 26.51 -20.41
CA ARG A 402 12.46 26.88 -21.58
C ARG A 402 12.92 28.20 -22.18
N VAL A 403 14.09 28.21 -22.81
CA VAL A 403 14.41 29.19 -23.85
C VAL A 403 14.76 28.47 -25.13
N ARG A 404 13.73 28.16 -25.91
CA ARG A 404 13.72 28.22 -27.39
C ARG A 404 12.26 28.09 -27.86
N GLY A 405 11.62 29.24 -28.04
CA GLY A 405 10.45 29.35 -28.91
C GLY A 405 9.19 29.92 -28.25
N VAL A 406 8.83 31.12 -28.71
CA VAL A 406 7.51 31.78 -28.69
C VAL A 406 7.16 32.57 -27.42
N ALA A 407 7.25 33.89 -27.56
CA ALA A 407 6.72 34.88 -26.63
C ALA A 407 5.18 34.92 -26.71
N LEU A 408 4.51 34.84 -25.57
CA LEU A 408 3.09 35.16 -25.42
C LEU A 408 2.97 36.37 -24.49
N THR A 409 2.12 37.30 -24.89
CA THR A 409 1.86 38.59 -24.25
C THR A 409 1.16 38.45 -22.88
N PRO A 410 1.46 39.32 -21.89
CA PRO A 410 0.88 39.25 -20.56
C PRO A 410 -0.50 39.92 -20.56
N GLN A 411 -1.56 39.13 -20.63
CA GLN A 411 -2.90 39.58 -20.24
C GLN A 411 -3.46 38.63 -19.19
N GLN A 412 -3.72 39.20 -18.02
CA GLN A 412 -4.47 38.66 -16.87
C GLN A 412 -3.80 37.50 -16.13
N LEU A 413 -2.73 37.80 -15.38
CA LEU A 413 -2.42 37.06 -14.15
C LEU A 413 -3.32 37.61 -13.03
N PRO A 414 -4.01 36.77 -12.24
CA PRO A 414 -4.52 37.18 -10.95
C PRO A 414 -3.35 37.68 -10.09
N GLN A 415 -3.53 38.78 -9.38
CA GLN A 415 -2.50 39.31 -8.49
C GLN A 415 -2.18 38.26 -7.41
N ALA A 416 -0.90 37.95 -7.22
CA ALA A 416 -0.39 37.03 -6.19
C ALA A 416 -0.84 37.34 -4.74
N LYS A 417 -1.47 38.51 -4.52
CA LYS A 417 -2.01 38.92 -3.22
C LYS A 417 -3.23 38.13 -2.75
N ASP A 418 -4.03 37.54 -3.66
CA ASP A 418 -5.24 36.80 -3.27
C ASP A 418 -4.95 35.34 -2.85
N ALA A 419 -3.84 34.73 -3.30
CA ALA A 419 -3.46 33.36 -2.94
C ALA A 419 -3.00 33.22 -1.46
N SER A 420 -2.67 34.34 -0.82
CA SER A 420 -2.30 34.40 0.61
C SER A 420 -3.50 34.25 1.55
N GLN A 421 -4.71 34.62 1.09
CA GLN A 421 -5.91 34.67 1.92
C GLN A 421 -6.64 33.32 1.96
N VAL A 422 -7.12 32.93 3.15
CA VAL A 422 -7.92 31.71 3.34
C VAL A 422 -9.39 32.06 3.55
N ALA A 423 -10.28 31.39 2.81
CA ALA A 423 -11.72 31.56 2.95
C ALA A 423 -12.20 31.03 4.32
N PRO A 424 -13.15 31.72 5.00
CA PRO A 424 -13.69 31.27 6.29
C PRO A 424 -14.21 29.83 6.26
N GLU A 425 -14.83 29.43 5.15
CA GLU A 425 -15.39 28.08 4.96
C GLU A 425 -14.31 27.00 4.93
N LEU A 426 -13.17 27.29 4.31
CA LEU A 426 -12.02 26.38 4.21
C LEU A 426 -11.24 26.37 5.54
N SER A 427 -11.04 27.52 6.16
CA SER A 427 -10.46 27.62 7.50
C SER A 427 -11.28 26.81 8.53
N ALA A 428 -12.61 26.81 8.43
CA ALA A 428 -13.48 26.12 9.37
C ALA A 428 -13.39 24.59 9.31
N VAL A 429 -12.81 24.00 8.26
CA VAL A 429 -12.57 22.54 8.19
C VAL A 429 -11.18 22.13 8.68
N VAL A 430 -10.31 23.10 9.00
CA VAL A 430 -8.99 22.86 9.59
C VAL A 430 -9.11 22.83 11.11
N VAL A 431 -9.03 21.63 11.68
CA VAL A 431 -9.21 21.40 13.12
C VAL A 431 -7.86 21.16 13.81
N TYR A 432 -7.29 19.96 13.64
CA TYR A 432 -6.07 19.52 14.33
C TYR A 432 -4.80 19.59 13.48
N CYS A 433 -4.90 19.97 12.21
CA CYS A 433 -3.79 19.98 11.26
C CYS A 433 -3.58 21.38 10.68
N GLN A 434 -3.38 22.38 11.54
CA GLN A 434 -3.16 23.76 11.11
C GLN A 434 -1.76 23.93 10.54
N ALA A 435 -1.67 24.28 9.26
CA ALA A 435 -0.41 24.59 8.62
C ALA A 435 0.05 26.00 9.04
N VAL A 436 1.26 26.10 9.59
CA VAL A 436 1.91 27.37 9.98
C VAL A 436 3.37 27.41 9.53
N PRO A 437 3.92 28.61 9.24
CA PRO A 437 5.37 28.79 9.12
C PRO A 437 6.08 28.26 10.37
N PHE A 438 7.25 27.66 10.18
CA PHE A 438 7.97 27.04 11.29
C PHE A 438 8.67 28.10 12.14
N PRO A 439 8.29 28.31 13.42
CA PRO A 439 8.82 29.42 14.23
C PRO A 439 10.24 29.17 14.78
N GLY A 440 10.94 28.16 14.26
CA GLY A 440 12.19 27.65 14.83
C GLY A 440 12.00 26.67 15.99
N LEU A 441 12.98 25.76 16.15
CA LEU A 441 12.90 24.66 17.11
C LEU A 441 12.79 25.16 18.56
N THR A 442 13.56 26.18 18.92
CA THR A 442 13.55 26.76 20.27
C THR A 442 12.18 27.33 20.65
N HIS A 443 11.53 28.03 19.72
CA HIS A 443 10.20 28.59 19.97
C HIS A 443 9.14 27.47 20.05
N ALA A 444 9.17 26.53 19.11
CA ALA A 444 8.25 25.40 19.07
C ALA A 444 8.30 24.54 20.36
N LEU A 445 9.50 24.33 20.93
CA LEU A 445 9.67 23.60 22.18
C LEU A 445 9.23 24.39 23.42
N ARG A 446 9.36 25.72 23.42
CA ARG A 446 8.94 26.57 24.55
C ARG A 446 7.43 26.81 24.58
N HIS A 447 6.80 26.87 23.42
CA HIS A 447 5.38 27.15 23.28
C HIS A 447 4.70 26.05 22.44
N PRO A 448 4.56 24.83 22.98
CA PRO A 448 3.99 23.72 22.24
C PRO A 448 2.54 24.01 21.86
N ARG A 449 2.27 23.94 20.55
CA ARG A 449 0.93 24.06 19.97
C ARG A 449 0.67 22.81 19.12
N PRO A 450 0.14 21.73 19.71
CA PRO A 450 0.06 20.42 19.05
C PRO A 450 -0.73 20.40 17.73
N CYS A 451 -1.70 21.32 17.59
CA CYS A 451 -2.51 21.44 16.38
C CYS A 451 -1.80 22.18 15.25
N GLU A 452 -0.71 22.90 15.55
CA GLU A 452 0.10 23.60 14.57
C GLU A 452 1.20 22.67 14.03
N MET A 453 1.32 22.61 12.71
CA MET A 453 2.31 21.77 12.03
C MET A 453 2.96 22.50 10.86
N SER A 454 4.22 22.18 10.62
CA SER A 454 5.02 22.73 9.53
C SER A 454 5.40 21.64 8.53
N SER A 455 5.54 22.01 7.26
CA SER A 455 5.93 21.10 6.19
C SER A 455 7.26 21.54 5.60
N PHE A 456 8.19 20.62 5.44
CA PHE A 456 9.54 20.93 5.01
C PHE A 456 9.87 20.21 3.71
N SER A 457 10.55 20.90 2.82
CA SER A 457 11.29 20.25 1.75
C SER A 457 12.37 19.34 2.34
N GLU A 458 12.81 18.33 1.59
CA GLU A 458 13.90 17.45 2.02
C GLU A 458 15.17 18.25 2.36
N ARG A 459 15.45 19.32 1.60
CA ARG A 459 16.59 20.22 1.83
C ARG A 459 16.47 20.96 3.17
N LYS A 460 15.33 21.59 3.45
CA LYS A 460 15.09 22.31 4.71
C LYS A 460 15.08 21.36 5.91
N ALA A 461 14.44 20.20 5.79
CA ALA A 461 14.45 19.17 6.83
C ALA A 461 15.88 18.70 7.16
N ARG A 462 16.71 18.44 6.14
CA ARG A 462 18.13 18.08 6.33
C ARG A 462 18.94 19.21 6.97
N LYS A 463 18.65 20.49 6.66
CA LYS A 463 19.28 21.65 7.30
C LYS A 463 18.95 21.68 8.80
N LEU A 464 17.66 21.58 9.14
CA LEU A 464 17.19 21.58 10.53
C LEU A 464 17.75 20.42 11.35
N ILE A 465 17.83 19.21 10.78
CA ILE A 465 18.41 18.04 11.46
C ILE A 465 19.88 18.30 11.81
N LYS A 466 20.66 18.91 10.91
CA LYS A 466 22.07 19.23 11.15
C LYS A 466 22.26 20.35 12.18
N GLU A 467 21.36 21.31 12.20
CA GLU A 467 21.39 22.43 13.15
C GLU A 467 20.99 22.01 14.57
N ALA A 468 20.13 20.98 14.69
CA ALA A 468 19.67 20.45 15.97
C ALA A 468 20.71 19.57 16.71
N GLY A 469 21.79 19.15 16.04
CA GLY A 469 22.88 18.35 16.61
C GLY A 469 23.05 16.99 15.96
#